data_AF-F0WSF0-F1
#
_entry.id   AF-F0WSF0-F1
#
_cell.length_a   1.000
_cell.length_b   1.000
_cell.length_c   1.000
_cell.angle_alpha   90.00
_cell.angle_beta   90.00
_cell.angle_gamma   90.00
#
_symmetry.space_group_name_H-M   'P 1'
#
loop_
_entity.id
_entity.type
_entity.pdbx_description
1 polymer ?
#
loop_
_entity_poly.entity_id
_entity_poly.type
_entity_poly.pdbx_seq_one_letter_code
_entity_poly.pdbx_strand_id
1 'polypeptide(L)'
;MELHIVAIAVVSIKNQDNWFFFLEFLLAHLIRPPAFIVSDRNQGLIPAVKAIQSIPHHLYCFRHMAENFNKKFKSKQLKAMAWNVARALTEDVFNKELSRLRNVNASAGKWLM
;
A
#
# COMPACT_ATOMS: atom_id res chain seq x y z
N MET A 1 18.80 -4.72 -2.99
CA MET A 1 17.69 -4.08 -3.75
C MET A 1 18.05 -2.62 -3.86
N GLU A 2 18.32 -2.16 -5.07
CA GLU A 2 18.64 -0.77 -5.35
C GLU A 2 17.35 -0.05 -5.74
N LEU A 3 17.18 1.18 -5.25
CA LEU A 3 16.01 2.02 -5.53
C LEU A 3 16.44 3.11 -6.49
N HIS A 4 15.83 3.14 -7.67
CA HIS A 4 16.04 4.21 -8.65
C HIS A 4 14.82 5.11 -8.70
N ILE A 5 15.04 6.42 -8.64
CA ILE A 5 13.98 7.40 -8.86
C ILE A 5 13.79 7.52 -10.37
N VAL A 6 12.60 7.14 -10.85
CA VAL A 6 12.27 7.16 -12.29
C VAL A 6 11.54 8.44 -12.71
N ALA A 7 10.86 9.10 -11.78
CA ALA A 7 10.14 10.35 -12.01
C ALA A 7 9.84 11.08 -10.69
N ILE A 8 9.71 12.40 -10.77
CA ILE A 8 9.27 13.27 -9.67
C ILE A 8 8.24 14.25 -10.25
N ALA A 9 7.15 14.48 -9.52
CA ALA A 9 6.19 15.54 -9.80
C ALA A 9 6.03 16.45 -8.60
N VAL A 10 5.97 17.76 -8.86
CA VAL A 10 5.64 18.78 -7.87
C VAL A 10 4.22 19.25 -8.15
N VAL A 11 3.33 19.08 -7.18
CA VAL A 11 1.90 19.38 -7.30
C VAL A 11 1.42 20.17 -6.09
N SER A 12 0.36 20.95 -6.27
CA SER A 12 -0.19 21.83 -5.23
C SER A 12 -0.80 21.06 -4.05
N ILE A 13 -1.38 19.88 -4.31
CA ILE A 13 -2.05 19.05 -3.30
C ILE A 13 -2.03 17.57 -3.70
N LYS A 14 -2.07 16.67 -2.70
CA LYS A 14 -2.22 15.22 -2.90
C LYS A 14 -3.69 14.83 -3.06
N ASN A 15 -4.28 15.17 -4.20
CA ASN A 15 -5.66 14.80 -4.57
C ASN A 15 -5.68 13.78 -5.72
N GLN A 16 -6.87 13.30 -6.09
CA GLN A 16 -7.05 12.32 -7.16
C GLN A 16 -6.52 12.83 -8.51
N ASP A 17 -6.85 14.05 -8.90
CA ASP A 17 -6.49 14.59 -10.22
C ASP A 17 -4.99 14.67 -10.42
N ASN A 18 -4.26 15.17 -9.42
CA ASN A 18 -2.80 15.27 -9.48
C ASN A 18 -2.12 13.90 -9.50
N TRP A 19 -2.68 12.91 -8.79
CA TRP A 19 -2.19 11.54 -8.86
C TRP A 19 -2.47 10.89 -10.21
N PHE A 20 -3.66 11.12 -10.77
CA PHE A 20 -4.04 10.57 -12.06
C PHE A 20 -3.13 11.13 -13.15
N PHE A 21 -2.98 12.45 -13.21
CA PHE A 21 -2.05 13.14 -14.12
C PHE A 21 -0.64 12.54 -14.03
N PHE A 22 -0.09 12.41 -12.83
CA PHE A 22 1.26 11.90 -12.65
C PHE A 22 1.41 10.45 -13.13
N LEU A 23 0.47 9.58 -12.75
CA LEU A 23 0.53 8.17 -13.10
C LEU A 23 0.30 7.93 -14.58
N GLU A 24 -0.66 8.63 -15.19
CA GLU A 24 -0.93 8.58 -16.63
C GLU A 24 0.31 9.02 -17.42
N PHE A 25 0.91 10.15 -17.04
CA PHE A 25 2.12 10.65 -17.68
C PHE A 25 3.30 9.68 -17.50
N LEU A 26 3.51 9.17 -16.29
CA LEU A 26 4.59 8.20 -16.02
C LEU A 26 4.43 6.94 -16.88
N LEU A 27 3.25 6.31 -16.84
CA LEU A 27 3.01 5.04 -17.54
C LEU A 27 3.12 5.20 -19.06
N ALA A 28 2.71 6.35 -19.62
CA ALA A 28 2.85 6.64 -21.05
C ALA A 28 4.32 6.74 -21.51
N HIS A 29 5.25 7.06 -20.62
CA HIS A 29 6.67 7.28 -20.95
C HIS A 29 7.58 6.11 -20.54
N LEU A 30 7.04 5.06 -19.93
CA LEU A 30 7.81 3.85 -19.64
C LEU A 30 7.91 2.98 -20.90
N ILE A 31 9.15 2.62 -21.27
CA ILE A 31 9.42 1.71 -22.41
C ILE A 31 8.72 0.35 -22.21
N ARG A 32 8.59 -0.08 -20.95
CA ARG A 32 7.84 -1.28 -20.57
C ARG A 32 6.91 -0.94 -19.39
N PRO A 33 5.63 -1.30 -19.46
CA PRO A 33 4.73 -1.11 -18.33
C PRO A 33 5.22 -1.97 -17.14
N PRO A 34 5.10 -1.48 -15.90
CA PRO A 34 5.45 -2.29 -14.75
C PRO A 34 4.46 -3.44 -14.60
N ALA A 35 4.85 -4.53 -13.96
CA ALA A 35 3.93 -5.63 -13.63
C ALA A 35 3.03 -5.29 -12.42
N PHE A 36 3.54 -4.45 -11.51
CA PHE A 36 2.86 -4.04 -10.29
C PHE A 36 3.07 -2.55 -10.01
N ILE A 37 2.05 -1.91 -9.45
CA ILE A 37 2.20 -0.62 -8.78
C ILE A 37 2.07 -0.88 -7.28
N VAL A 38 3.08 -0.48 -6.51
CA VAL A 38 3.06 -0.60 -5.04
C VAL A 38 2.96 0.79 -4.44
N SER A 39 1.83 1.13 -3.83
CA SER A 39 1.59 2.49 -3.34
C SER A 39 1.12 2.55 -1.89
N ASP A 40 1.05 3.74 -1.30
CA ASP A 40 0.37 3.89 -0.01
C ASP A 40 -1.16 3.69 -0.16
N ARG A 41 -1.88 3.72 0.98
CA ARG A 41 -3.36 3.72 1.05
C ARG A 41 -3.93 5.14 1.07
N ASN A 42 -3.31 6.10 0.38
CA ASN A 42 -3.81 7.48 0.35
C ASN A 42 -5.15 7.58 -0.40
N GLN A 43 -6.08 8.37 0.13
CA GLN A 43 -7.44 8.51 -0.42
C GLN A 43 -7.49 9.12 -1.81
N GLY A 44 -6.53 9.98 -2.19
CA GLY A 44 -6.44 10.49 -3.56
C GLY A 44 -5.81 9.49 -4.53
N LEU A 45 -4.90 8.65 -4.05
CA LEU A 45 -4.14 7.73 -4.90
C LEU A 45 -4.93 6.50 -5.32
N ILE A 46 -5.72 5.92 -4.41
CA ILE A 46 -6.57 4.75 -4.71
C ILE A 46 -7.50 4.98 -5.91
N PRO A 47 -8.31 6.06 -5.96
CA PRO A 47 -9.18 6.30 -7.11
C PRO A 47 -8.39 6.70 -8.36
N ALA A 48 -7.26 7.41 -8.21
CA ALA A 48 -6.39 7.76 -9.35
C ALA A 48 -5.80 6.54 -10.03
N VAL A 49 -5.27 5.58 -9.25
CA VAL A 49 -4.81 4.30 -9.79
C VAL A 49 -5.96 3.64 -10.53
N LYS A 50 -7.14 3.46 -9.92
CA LYS A 50 -8.32 2.80 -10.53
C LYS A 50 -8.82 3.44 -11.83
N ALA A 51 -8.57 4.73 -12.06
CA ALA A 51 -9.03 5.43 -13.25
C ALA A 51 -8.16 5.17 -14.50
N ILE A 52 -6.96 4.60 -14.34
CA ILE A 52 -6.06 4.29 -15.44
C ILE A 52 -6.58 3.03 -16.15
N GLN A 53 -6.71 3.05 -17.48
CA GLN A 53 -7.35 1.93 -18.19
C GLN A 53 -6.49 0.66 -18.27
N SER A 54 -5.16 0.80 -18.18
CA SER A 54 -4.17 -0.27 -18.33
C SER A 54 -3.32 -0.48 -17.07
N ILE A 55 -3.96 -0.47 -15.89
CA ILE A 55 -3.29 -0.59 -14.58
C ILE A 55 -2.59 -1.94 -14.43
N PRO A 56 -1.27 -1.92 -14.15
CA PRO A 56 -0.57 -3.06 -13.56
C PRO A 56 -1.16 -3.43 -12.21
N HIS A 57 -1.10 -4.69 -11.80
CA HIS A 57 -1.62 -5.14 -10.50
C HIS A 57 -1.26 -4.17 -9.36
N HIS A 58 -2.28 -3.61 -8.72
CA HIS A 58 -2.10 -2.62 -7.67
C HIS A 58 -2.01 -3.29 -6.30
N LEU A 59 -0.92 -3.00 -5.59
CA LEU A 59 -0.65 -3.51 -4.25
C LEU A 59 -0.41 -2.34 -3.28
N TYR A 60 -0.69 -2.58 -2.01
CA TYR A 60 -0.35 -1.62 -0.97
C TYR A 60 1.05 -1.87 -0.41
N CYS A 61 1.83 -0.80 -0.29
CA CYS A 61 3.12 -0.79 0.34
C CYS A 61 2.96 -1.09 1.83
N PHE A 62 3.29 -2.32 2.23
CA PHE A 62 3.14 -2.71 3.63
C PHE A 62 4.01 -1.89 4.58
N ARG A 63 5.18 -1.41 4.13
CA ARG A 63 6.03 -0.51 4.93
C ARG A 63 5.26 0.74 5.35
N HIS A 64 4.63 1.43 4.39
CA HIS A 64 3.80 2.61 4.68
C HIS A 64 2.54 2.26 5.48
N MET A 65 1.90 1.11 5.18
CA MET A 65 0.79 0.62 5.99
C MET A 65 1.21 0.42 7.46
N ALA A 66 2.37 -0.19 7.71
CA ALA A 66 2.89 -0.44 9.06
C ALA A 66 3.27 0.86 9.80
N GLU A 67 3.74 1.87 9.09
CA GLU A 67 3.98 3.22 9.65
C GLU A 67 2.65 3.88 10.06
N ASN A 68 1.64 3.86 9.18
CA ASN A 68 0.30 4.39 9.47
C ASN A 68 -0.40 3.61 10.58
N PHE A 69 -0.25 2.28 10.58
CA PHE A 69 -0.73 1.40 11.63
C PHE A 69 -0.12 1.78 12.99
N ASN A 70 1.20 1.99 13.03
CA ASN A 70 1.88 2.38 14.27
C ASN A 70 1.48 3.79 14.73
N LYS A 71 1.24 4.73 13.80
CA LYS A 71 0.69 6.06 14.15
C LYS A 71 -0.69 5.95 14.80
N LYS A 72 -1.54 5.04 14.30
CA LYS A 72 -2.91 4.83 14.81
C LYS A 72 -2.95 4.08 16.15
N PHE A 73 -2.27 2.94 16.24
CA PHE A 73 -2.37 2.04 17.40
C PHE A 73 -1.24 2.22 18.43
N LYS A 74 -0.16 2.93 18.06
CA LYS A 74 0.98 3.26 18.94
C LYS A 74 1.54 2.06 19.73
N SER A 75 1.50 0.86 19.13
CA SER A 75 1.94 -0.39 19.77
C SER A 75 2.95 -1.12 18.90
N LYS A 76 4.17 -1.28 19.43
CA LYS A 76 5.24 -2.06 18.80
C LYS A 76 4.84 -3.53 18.63
N GLN A 77 4.11 -4.09 19.61
CA GLN A 77 3.61 -5.46 19.56
C GLN A 77 2.61 -5.65 18.41
N LEU A 78 1.58 -4.79 18.32
CA LEU A 78 0.60 -4.87 17.25
C LEU A 78 1.24 -4.65 15.87
N LYS A 79 2.23 -3.74 15.78
CA LYS A 79 3.01 -3.54 14.54
C LYS A 79 3.76 -4.81 14.14
N ALA A 80 4.43 -5.48 15.09
CA ALA A 80 5.14 -6.73 14.81
C ALA A 80 4.17 -7.85 14.37
N MET A 81 3.01 -7.97 15.03
CA MET A 81 1.97 -8.91 14.62
C MET A 81 1.44 -8.61 13.21
N ALA A 82 1.23 -7.34 12.86
CA ALA A 82 0.85 -6.96 11.50
C ALA A 82 1.91 -7.35 10.46
N TRP A 83 3.21 -7.25 10.79
CA TRP A 83 4.29 -7.75 9.92
C TRP A 83 4.26 -9.27 9.75
N ASN A 84 3.88 -10.03 10.78
CA ASN A 84 3.72 -11.48 10.65
C ASN A 84 2.58 -11.82 9.67
N VAL A 85 1.46 -11.10 9.75
CA VAL A 85 0.35 -11.24 8.79
C VAL A 85 0.84 -10.97 7.37
N ALA A 86 1.58 -9.88 7.14
CA ALA A 86 2.06 -9.51 5.81
C ALA A 86 3.16 -10.43 5.24
N ARG A 87 3.87 -11.17 6.10
CA ARG A 87 4.93 -12.12 5.72
C ARG A 87 4.41 -13.55 5.55
N ALA A 88 3.13 -13.80 5.80
CA ALA A 88 2.55 -15.11 5.62
C ALA A 88 2.70 -15.57 4.16
N LEU A 89 3.24 -16.78 3.98
CA LEU A 89 3.50 -17.37 2.66
C LEU A 89 2.33 -18.20 2.13
N THR A 90 1.38 -18.54 3.00
CA THR A 90 0.18 -19.31 2.65
C THR A 90 -1.04 -18.67 3.27
N GLU A 91 -2.21 -18.94 2.68
CA GLU A 91 -3.48 -18.45 3.18
C GLU A 91 -3.78 -18.95 4.61
N ASP A 92 -3.44 -20.20 4.92
CA ASP A 92 -3.59 -20.75 6.28
C ASP A 92 -2.76 -19.98 7.31
N VAL A 93 -1.50 -19.69 6.99
CA VAL A 93 -0.61 -18.91 7.87
C VAL A 93 -1.13 -17.47 8.00
N PHE A 94 -1.61 -16.88 6.91
CA PHE A 94 -2.20 -15.55 6.91
C PHE A 94 -3.42 -15.49 7.84
N ASN A 95 -4.36 -16.41 7.67
CA ASN A 95 -5.59 -16.50 8.46
C ASN A 95 -5.29 -16.75 9.94
N LYS A 96 -4.30 -17.59 10.24
CA LYS A 96 -3.83 -17.84 11.60
C LYS A 96 -3.25 -16.58 12.24
N GLU A 97 -2.31 -15.90 11.59
CA GLU A 97 -1.67 -14.70 12.14
C GLU A 97 -2.66 -13.52 12.24
N LEU A 98 -3.58 -13.39 11.28
CA LEU A 98 -4.65 -12.38 11.33
C LEU A 98 -5.60 -12.65 12.50
N SER A 99 -5.94 -13.90 12.75
CA SER A 99 -6.76 -14.29 13.91
C SER A 99 -6.06 -13.99 15.23
N ARG A 100 -4.74 -14.25 15.32
CA ARG A 100 -3.94 -13.86 16.50
C ARG A 100 -3.96 -12.36 16.73
N LEU A 101 -3.80 -11.56 15.67
CA LEU A 101 -3.91 -10.10 15.75
C LEU A 101 -5.29 -9.66 16.23
N ARG A 102 -6.37 -10.24 15.69
CA ARG A 102 -7.74 -9.93 16.08
C ARG A 102 -8.04 -10.30 17.54
N ASN A 103 -7.49 -11.39 18.03
CA ASN A 103 -7.64 -11.82 19.43
C ASN A 103 -6.98 -10.84 20.41
N VAL A 104 -5.84 -10.24 20.03
CA VAL A 104 -5.18 -9.21 20.85
C VAL A 104 -5.88 -7.86 20.69
N ASN A 105 -6.26 -7.50 19.46
CA ASN A 105 -6.98 -6.27 19.17
C ASN A 105 -7.81 -6.39 17.89
N ALA A 106 -9.11 -6.56 18.06
CA ALA A 106 -10.06 -6.71 16.95
C ALA A 106 -10.07 -5.49 16.00
N SER A 107 -9.94 -4.28 16.56
CA SER A 107 -9.91 -3.04 15.76
C SER A 107 -8.65 -2.93 14.89
N ALA A 108 -7.51 -3.42 15.39
CA ALA A 108 -6.26 -3.49 14.65
C ALA A 108 -6.35 -4.50 13.50
N GLY A 109 -6.89 -5.68 13.76
CA GLY A 109 -7.15 -6.67 12.72
C GLY A 109 -8.15 -6.19 11.67
N LYS A 110 -9.18 -5.43 12.08
CA LYS A 110 -10.14 -4.80 11.14
C LYS A 110 -9.49 -3.70 10.29
N TRP A 111 -8.61 -2.89 10.87
CA TRP A 111 -7.94 -1.82 10.15
C TRP A 111 -6.92 -2.33 9.14
N LEU A 112 -6.28 -3.47 9.43
CA LEU A 112 -5.25 -4.05 8.57
C LEU A 112 -5.82 -4.57 7.24
N MET A 113 -7.05 -5.07 7.26
CA MET A 113 -7.78 -5.52 6.08
C MET A 113 -8.28 -4.29 5.31
#